data_AF-A0A819LKA1-F1
#
_entry.id   AF-A0A819LKA1-F1
#
_cell.length_a   1.000
_cell.length_b   1.000
_cell.length_c   1.000
_cell.angle_alpha   90.00
_cell.angle_beta   90.00
_cell.angle_gamma   90.00
#
_symmetry.space_group_name_H-M   'P 1'
#
loop_
_entity.id
_entity.type
_entity.pdbx_description
1 polymer ?
#
loop_
_entity_poly.entity_id
_entity_poly.type
_entity_poly.pdbx_seq_one_letter_code
_entity_poly.pdbx_strand_id
1 'polypeptide(L)' 'MIDPDAPSSDKPITGPFIHWILSNFKEINAIDGETICEYMGPGPRAGSGKHRYIYLLYQSIEKVKQEN' A
#
# COMPACT_ATOMS: atom_id res chain seq x y z
N MET A 1 -0.42 2.24 -0.63
CA MET A 1 0.46 2.45 0.53
C MET A 1 1.18 1.15 0.83
N ILE A 2 2.50 1.20 0.98
CA ILE A 2 3.31 0.04 1.36
C ILE A 2 4.12 0.33 2.62
N ASP A 3 4.41 -0.73 3.39
CA ASP A 3 5.33 -0.74 4.52
C ASP A 3 6.53 -1.64 4.19
N PRO A 4 7.68 -1.08 3.78
CA PRO A 4 8.89 -1.86 3.50
C PRO A 4 9.55 -2.43 4.75
N ASP A 5 9.12 -2.02 5.95
CA ASP A 5 9.79 -2.30 7.22
C ASP A 5 9.11 -3.46 7.99
N ALA A 6 8.21 -4.21 7.37
CA ALA A 6 7.54 -5.35 8.01
C ALA A 6 8.47 -6.59 8.15
N PRO A 7 8.46 -7.30 9.30
CA PRO A 7 7.68 -7.02 10.50
C PRO A 7 8.35 -6.02 11.46
N SER A 8 9.64 -5.70 11.25
CA SER A 8 10.36 -4.69 12.00
C SER A 8 11.39 -3.94 11.16
N SER A 9 11.61 -2.67 11.51
CA SER A 9 12.53 -1.78 10.78
C SER A 9 13.99 -2.24 10.75
N ASP A 10 14.42 -3.03 11.73
CA ASP A 10 15.77 -3.61 11.81
C ASP A 10 15.89 -4.96 11.08
N LYS A 11 14.78 -5.68 10.91
CA LYS A 11 14.73 -7.01 10.25
C LYS A 11 13.50 -7.12 9.34
N PRO A 12 13.47 -6.39 8.22
CA PRO A 12 12.29 -6.28 7.36
C PRO A 12 12.11 -7.48 6.42
N ILE A 13 12.03 -8.69 6.97
CA ILE A 13 12.06 -9.95 6.22
C ILE A 13 10.76 -10.25 5.45
N THR A 14 9.64 -9.60 5.78
CA THR A 14 8.35 -9.79 5.10
C THR A 14 7.86 -8.52 4.39
N GLY A 15 8.70 -7.49 4.32
CA GLY A 15 8.42 -6.27 3.58
C GLY A 15 8.63 -6.46 2.07
N PRO A 16 7.94 -5.67 1.21
CA PRO A 16 6.93 -4.68 1.57
C PRO A 16 5.57 -5.31 1.88
N PHE A 17 4.97 -4.94 3.00
CA PHE A 17 3.57 -5.24 3.29
C PHE A 17 2.67 -4.24 2.57
N ILE A 18 1.64 -4.72 1.88
CA ILE A 18 0.71 -3.89 1.12
C ILE A 18 -0.42 -3.48 2.05
N HIS A 19 -0.49 -2.19 2.37
CA HIS A 19 -1.54 -1.62 3.21
C HIS A 19 -2.73 -1.11 2.42
N TRP A 20 -2.56 -0.72 1.16
CA TRP A 20 -3.64 -0.17 0.34
C TRP A 20 -3.23 -0.14 -1.13
N ILE A 21 -4.12 -0.58 -2.02
CA ILE A 21 -3.99 -0.36 -3.47
C ILE A 21 -5.32 0.14 -4.01
N LEU A 22 -5.29 1.35 -4.56
CA LEU A 22 -6.36 1.95 -5.33
C LEU A 22 -5.88 2.12 -6.78
N SER A 23 -6.72 1.79 -7.74
CA SER A 23 -6.42 1.89 -9.17
C SER A 23 -7.55 2.57 -9.93
N ASN A 24 -7.36 2.81 -11.23
CA ASN A 24 -8.41 3.21 -12.16
C ASN A 24 -9.25 4.44 -11.75
N PHE A 25 -8.64 5.38 -11.01
CA PHE A 25 -9.26 6.67 -10.64
C PHE A 25 -8.91 7.77 -11.65
N LYS A 26 -9.81 8.76 -11.81
CA LYS A 26 -9.61 9.91 -12.72
C LYS A 26 -8.86 11.06 -12.07
N GLU A 27 -9.10 11.29 -10.79
CA GLU A 27 -8.43 12.28 -9.98
C GLU A 27 -7.88 11.59 -8.74
N ILE A 28 -6.93 12.22 -8.02
CA ILE A 28 -6.45 11.71 -6.72
C ILE A 28 -7.54 11.95 -5.66
N ASN A 29 -8.71 11.33 -5.88
CA ASN A 29 -9.83 11.27 -4.98
C ASN A 29 -10.11 9.77 -4.74
N ALA A 30 -10.28 9.38 -3.48
CA ALA A 30 -10.45 7.98 -3.12
C ALA A 30 -11.86 7.44 -3.40
N ILE A 31 -12.75 8.30 -3.89
CA ILE A 31 -14.19 8.03 -3.99
C ILE A 31 -14.53 7.26 -5.29
N ASP A 32 -13.81 7.53 -6.38
CA ASP A 32 -14.15 7.03 -7.72
C ASP A 32 -13.13 5.99 -8.28
N GLY A 33 -12.28 5.43 -7.42
CA GLY A 33 -11.28 4.43 -7.80
C GLY A 33 -11.73 2.99 -7.59
N GLU A 34 -11.04 2.05 -8.23
CA GLU A 34 -11.22 0.61 -8.02
C GLU A 34 -10.24 0.12 -6.95
N THR A 35 -10.77 -0.36 -5.82
CA THR A 35 -9.97 -0.94 -4.75
C THR A 35 -9.48 -2.33 -5.14
N ILE A 36 -8.15 -2.49 -5.22
CA ILE A 36 -7.50 -3.80 -5.41
C ILE A 36 -7.16 -4.43 -4.06
N CYS A 37 -6.73 -3.60 -3.11
CA CYS A 37 -6.46 -4.01 -1.73
C CYS A 37 -7.02 -2.95 -0.81
N GLU A 38 -7.98 -3.34 0.06
CA GLU A 38 -8.63 -2.45 1.02
C GLU A 38 -7.63 -1.75 1.93
N TYR A 39 -7.96 -0.52 2.34
CA TYR A 39 -7.09 0.24 3.22
C TYR A 39 -6.99 -0.42 4.61
N MET A 40 -5.77 -0.79 4.97
CA MET A 40 -5.38 -1.21 6.32
C MET A 40 -4.42 -0.16 6.89
N GLY A 41 -4.80 0.48 7.99
CA GLY A 41 -3.98 1.53 8.60
C GLY A 41 -2.65 1.02 9.17
N PRO A 42 -1.72 1.93 9.54
CA PRO A 42 -0.51 1.59 10.28
C PRO A 42 -0.81 0.83 11.58
N GLY A 43 -0.16 -0.32 11.77
CA GLY A 43 -0.31 -1.15 12.97
C GLY A 43 0.98 -1.92 13.33
N PRO A 44 2.13 -1.24 13.47
CA PRO A 44 3.38 -1.91 13.77
C PRO A 44 3.33 -2.57 15.16
N ARG A 45 4.01 -3.71 15.31
CA ARG A 45 4.04 -4.43 16.59
C ARG A 45 4.88 -3.66 17.62
N ALA A 46 4.54 -3.78 18.90
CA ALA A 46 5.35 -3.20 19.96
C ALA A 46 6.81 -3.70 19.87
N GLY A 47 7.77 -2.78 19.89
CA GLY A 47 9.20 -3.09 19.79
C GLY A 47 9.74 -3.31 18.38
N SER A 48 8.93 -3.20 17.31
CA SER A 48 9.39 -3.37 15.92
C SER A 48 10.12 -2.13 15.34
N GLY A 49 10.20 -1.06 16.13
CA GLY A 49 10.78 0.22 15.71
C GLY A 49 9.80 1.08 14.91
N LYS A 50 10.32 2.09 14.21
CA LYS A 50 9.51 3.01 13.39
C LYS A 50 9.41 2.46 11.97
N HIS A 51 8.20 2.32 11.47
CA HIS A 51 7.93 1.87 10.11
C HIS A 51 7.73 3.06 9.17
N ARG A 52 8.20 2.92 7.94
CA ARG A 52 7.91 3.84 6.84
C ARG A 52 6.60 3.42 6.18
N TYR A 53 5.74 4.39 5.90
CA TYR A 53 4.52 4.18 5.13
C TYR A 53 4.62 5.00 3.86
N ILE A 54 4.76 4.32 2.72
CA ILE A 54 5.08 4.95 1.45
C ILE A 54 3.84 4.92 0.55
N TYR A 55 3.40 6.10 0.13
CA TYR A 55 2.46 6.24 -0.98
C TYR A 55 3.25 6.32 -2.29
N LEU A 56 2.84 5.51 -3.26
CA LEU A 56 3.37 5.51 -4.61
C LEU A 56 2.20 5.82 -5.55
N LEU A 57 2.43 6.76 -6.46
CA LEU A 57 1.45 7.15 -7.47
C LEU A 57 2.05 6.87 -8.85
N TYR A 58 1.31 6.12 -9.66
CA TYR A 58 1.70 5.77 -11.01
C TYR A 58 0.64 6.27 -11.99
N GLN A 59 1.10 6.79 -13.13
CA GLN A 59 0.23 7.03 -14.28
C GLN A 59 0.15 5.76 -15.12
N SER A 60 -1.07 5.30 -15.39
CA SER A 60 -1.31 4.17 -16.30
C SER A 60 -1.94 4.68 -17.60
N ILE A 61 -1.49 4.13 -18.73
CA ILE A 61 -2.09 4.37 -20.05
C ILE A 61 -3.27 3.42 -20.33
N GLU A 62 -3.31 2.27 -19.66
CA GLU A 62 -4.36 1.26 -19.79
C GLU A 62 -5.10 1.07 -18.47
N LYS A 63 -6.33 0.56 -18.55
CA LYS A 63 -7.08 0.16 -17.35
C LYS A 63 -6.36 -1.00 -16.68
N VAL A 64 -6.07 -0.86 -15.39
CA VAL A 64 -5.50 -1.94 -14.57
C VAL A 64 -6.53 -3.07 -14.45
N LYS A 65 -6.13 -4.30 -14.72
CA LYS A 65 -6.97 -5.49 -14.60
C LYS A 65 -6.62 -6.24 -13.32
N GLN A 66 -7.64 -6.72 -12.60
CA GLN A 66 -7.44 -7.71 -11.55
C GLN A 66 -7.49 -9.09 -12.21
N GLU A 67 -6.47 -9.91 -11.97
CA GLU A 67 -6.48 -11.32 -12.36
C GLU A 67 -7.14 -12.12 -11.23
N ASN A 68 -8.05 -13.04 -11.61
CA ASN A 68 -8.75 -13.93 -10.68
C ASN A 68 -7.84 -15.07 -10.18
#